data_AF-A0A842NPD1-F1
#
_entry.id   AF-A0A842NPD1-F1
#
_cell.length_a   1.000
_cell.length_b   1.000
_cell.length_c   1.000
_cell.angle_alpha   90.00
_cell.angle_beta   90.00
_cell.angle_gamma   90.00
#
_symmetry.space_group_name_H-M   'P 1'
#
loop_
_entity.id
_entity.type
_entity.pdbx_description
1 polymer ?
#
loop_
_entity_poly.entity_id
_entity_poly.type
_entity_poly.pdbx_seq_one_letter_code
_entity_poly.pdbx_strand_id
1 'polypeptide(L)' 'MIESDAFLGVRVLDMSRVLAGPFTGMLLADMGAEVIKLEIP' A
#
# COMPACT_ATOMS: atom_id res chain seq x y z
N MET A 1 -8.27 -21.83 -6.23
CA MET A 1 -8.50 -20.38 -6.37
C MET A 1 -7.12 -19.76 -6.42
N ILE A 2 -6.70 -19.25 -7.59
CA ILE A 2 -5.48 -18.44 -7.66
C ILE A 2 -6.02 -17.02 -7.65
N GLU A 3 -5.96 -16.35 -6.50
CA GLU A 3 -6.18 -14.89 -6.49
C GLU A 3 -4.97 -14.27 -7.19
N SER A 4 -5.22 -13.58 -8.29
CA SER A 4 -4.21 -12.75 -8.93
C SER A 4 -4.11 -11.45 -8.12
N ASP A 5 -2.99 -11.27 -7.42
CA ASP A 5 -2.68 -10.02 -6.74
C ASP A 5 -2.60 -8.88 -7.77
N ALA A 6 -3.62 -8.01 -7.78
CA ALA A 6 -3.81 -7.00 -8.81
C ALA A 6 -2.66 -5.98 -8.87
N PHE A 7 -1.90 -5.83 -7.78
CA PHE A 7 -0.77 -4.90 -7.67
C PHE A 7 0.57 -5.59 -7.45
N LEU A 8 0.70 -6.88 -7.78
CA LEU A 8 1.97 -7.59 -7.68
C LEU A 8 3.08 -6.86 -8.47
N GLY A 9 4.19 -6.57 -7.78
CA GLY A 9 5.34 -5.88 -8.37
C GLY A 9 5.22 -4.35 -8.44
N VAL A 10 4.09 -3.78 -8.00
CA VAL A 10 3.93 -2.33 -7.83
C VAL A 10 4.55 -1.89 -6.51
N ARG A 11 5.32 -0.80 -6.54
CA ARG A 11 5.91 -0.17 -5.35
C ARG A 11 5.24 1.17 -5.10
N VAL A 12 4.78 1.40 -3.88
CA VAL A 12 4.02 2.60 -3.47
C VAL A 12 4.75 3.30 -2.33
N LEU A 13 4.99 4.60 -2.48
CA LEU A 13 5.47 5.45 -1.39
C LEU A 13 4.27 6.17 -0.75
N ASP A 14 3.92 5.81 0.48
CA ASP A 14 2.84 6.45 1.23
C ASP A 14 3.38 7.62 2.06
N MET A 15 3.11 8.85 1.61
CA MET A 15 3.43 10.11 2.31
C MET A 15 2.20 10.75 2.99
N SER A 16 1.09 10.02 3.07
CA SER A 16 -0.16 10.50 3.68
C SER A 16 -0.10 10.47 5.21
N ARG A 17 -1.15 10.99 5.88
CA ARG A 17 -1.27 10.96 7.34
C ARG A 17 -2.72 10.70 7.75
N VAL A 18 -2.92 10.53 9.06
CA VAL A 18 -4.24 10.31 9.67
C VAL A 18 -4.83 8.97 9.25
N LEU A 19 -5.96 8.94 8.53
CA LEU A 19 -6.73 7.70 8.33
C LEU A 19 -6.84 7.31 6.86
N ALA A 20 -7.34 8.19 6.01
CA ALA A 20 -7.71 7.82 4.65
C ALA A 20 -6.52 7.27 3.84
N GLY A 21 -5.37 7.96 3.89
CA GLY A 21 -4.21 7.55 3.12
C GLY A 21 -3.53 6.27 3.65
N PRO A 22 -3.25 6.13 4.96
CA PRO A 22 -2.74 4.87 5.50
C PRO A 22 -3.70 3.69 5.26
N PHE A 23 -5.02 3.94 5.32
CA PHE A 23 -6.02 2.93 4.99
C PHE A 23 -5.97 2.51 3.52
N THR A 24 -5.81 3.46 2.59
CA THR A 24 -5.57 3.13 1.18
C THR A 24 -4.27 2.34 1.00
N GLY A 25 -3.19 2.73 1.67
CA GLY A 25 -1.92 1.99 1.63
C GLY A 25 -2.05 0.54 2.10
N MET A 26 -2.80 0.29 3.18
CA MET A 26 -3.09 -1.06 3.65
C MET A 26 -3.83 -1.90 2.61
N LEU A 27 -4.90 -1.35 1.99
CA LEU A 27 -5.63 -2.06 0.94
C LEU A 27 -4.76 -2.38 -0.28
N LEU A 28 -3.86 -1.48 -0.67
CA LEU A 28 -2.92 -1.72 -1.76
C LEU A 28 -1.92 -2.84 -1.42
N ALA A 29 -1.43 -2.88 -0.17
CA ALA A 29 -0.57 -3.95 0.31
C ALA A 29 -1.28 -5.31 0.32
N ASP A 30 -2.54 -5.34 0.76
CA ASP A 30 -3.38 -6.55 0.75
C ASP A 30 -3.60 -7.10 -0.67
N MET A 31 -3.54 -6.24 -1.69
CA MET A 31 -3.64 -6.63 -3.11
C MET A 31 -2.26 -6.84 -3.78
N GLY A 32 -1.18 -6.97 -2.99
CA GLY A 32 0.15 -7.38 -3.44
C GLY A 32 1.16 -6.26 -3.74
N ALA A 33 0.85 -5.00 -3.42
CA ALA A 33 1.80 -3.91 -3.58
C ALA A 33 2.88 -3.90 -2.47
N GLU A 34 4.11 -3.50 -2.81
CA GLU A 34 5.14 -3.14 -1.82
C GLU A 34 4.89 -1.68 -1.38
N VAL A 35 4.29 -1.50 -0.20
CA VAL A 35 3.97 -0.17 0.33
C VAL A 35 5.00 0.26 1.36
N ILE A 36 5.69 1.37 1.11
CA ILE A 36 6.68 1.98 2.01
C ILE A 36 6.09 3.24 2.61
N LYS A 37 5.98 3.30 3.94
CA LYS A 37 5.52 4.48 4.65
C LYS A 37 6.65 5.48 4.84
N LEU A 38 6.45 6.73 4.41
CA LEU A 38 7.35 7.83 4.72
C LEU A 38 6.81 8.63 5.90
N GLU A 39 7.55 8.60 7.00
CA GLU A 39 7.28 9.41 8.19
C GLU A 39 8.30 10.55 8.32
N ILE A 40 7.89 11.61 9.00
CA ILE A 40 8.82 12.65 9.44
C ILE A 40 9.66 12.13 10.62
N PRO A 41 10.93 12.54 10.75
CA PRO A 41 11.78 12.18 11.89
C PRO A 41 11.19 12.57 13.25
#